data_AF-A0A2P6JKT3-F1
#
_entry.id   AF-A0A2P6JKT3-F1
#
_cell.length_a   1.000
_cell.length_b   1.000
_cell.length_c   1.000
_cell.angle_alpha   90.00
_cell.angle_beta   90.00
_cell.angle_gamma   90.00
#
_symmetry.space_group_name_H-M   'P 1'
#
loop_
_entity.id
_entity.type
_entity.pdbx_description
1 polymer ?
#
loop_
_entity_poly.entity_id
_entity_poly.type
_entity_poly.pdbx_seq_one_letter_code
_entity_poly.pdbx_strand_id
1 'polypeptide(L)'
;MTYTPMDNLTQQQVTLPPASGLALRVFWLTLLVLVVATLVIALIGVWRLPEPAPVPHEVPATTLERVLSNVATKAEAVVRPDIGILLDKAYEPAYAAIEGYADFHYSVAGEYMELGAAAMGNMGDALHARVFGGLEQRLASVAGLIDQGYADAYSNILNAEIASVLPQHQIELPLGRMTLAVLQDAQNRAVITVPLASAASAAVVASSLKAASAAAGKTLAAKVAAKAAAKGAAKGGSALAGAGASALACAWAGPVAVACGVVGGVVTWVLVDGAVITIDEYFNREEFEAELRAMLDEDKAARQRFLEQALAQKAAAMDAAVEEMIRDFTLRELSPGVPASSTRP
;
A
#
# COMPACT_ATOMS: atom_id res chain seq x y z
N MET A 1 15.90 -88.72 -32.10
CA MET A 1 16.60 -88.10 -30.94
C MET A 1 16.46 -89.06 -29.77
N THR A 2 17.59 -89.56 -29.32
CA THR A 2 17.78 -90.64 -28.35
C THR A 2 17.60 -90.12 -26.92
N TYR A 3 16.78 -90.81 -26.13
CA TYR A 3 16.51 -90.51 -24.73
C TYR A 3 17.57 -91.20 -23.85
N THR A 4 18.40 -90.42 -23.17
CA THR A 4 19.34 -90.87 -22.13
C THR A 4 18.59 -90.94 -20.78
N PRO A 5 18.63 -92.08 -20.07
CA PRO A 5 18.08 -92.16 -18.72
C PRO A 5 18.98 -91.38 -17.75
N MET A 6 18.38 -90.52 -16.93
CA MET A 6 19.11 -89.87 -15.84
C MET A 6 19.33 -90.86 -14.70
N ASP A 7 20.61 -90.94 -14.33
CA ASP A 7 21.12 -91.75 -13.25
C ASP A 7 20.47 -91.43 -11.90
N ASN A 8 20.22 -92.54 -11.22
CA ASN A 8 19.85 -92.74 -9.83
C ASN A 8 20.65 -91.82 -8.87
N LEU A 9 20.08 -90.67 -8.49
CA LEU A 9 20.55 -89.91 -7.33
C LEU A 9 20.19 -90.71 -6.07
N THR A 10 21.16 -91.49 -5.59
CA THR A 10 21.16 -92.12 -4.29
C THR A 10 20.63 -91.17 -3.22
N GLN A 11 19.46 -91.48 -2.67
CA GLN A 11 18.95 -90.84 -1.45
C GLN A 11 19.97 -91.09 -0.34
N GLN A 12 20.81 -90.09 -0.07
CA GLN A 12 21.62 -90.04 1.13
C GLN A 12 20.65 -89.84 2.30
N GLN A 13 20.22 -90.95 2.91
CA GLN A 13 19.45 -90.93 4.15
C GLN A 13 20.31 -90.31 5.24
N VAL A 14 20.14 -89.01 5.46
CA VAL A 14 20.71 -88.30 6.60
C VAL A 14 19.99 -88.80 7.85
N THR A 15 20.57 -89.80 8.50
CA THR A 15 20.12 -90.27 9.81
C THR A 15 20.49 -89.22 10.85
N LEU A 16 19.51 -88.40 11.23
CA LEU A 16 19.66 -87.45 12.33
C LEU A 16 19.86 -88.24 13.64
N PRO A 17 20.85 -87.88 14.48
CA PRO A 17 21.04 -88.50 15.78
C PRO A 17 19.78 -88.29 16.64
N PRO A 18 19.44 -89.23 17.54
CA PRO A 18 18.27 -89.10 18.40
C PRO A 18 18.42 -87.83 19.23
N ALA A 19 17.54 -86.86 19.01
CA ALA A 19 17.54 -85.62 19.75
C ALA A 19 17.42 -85.95 21.23
N SER A 20 18.42 -85.54 22.02
CA SER A 20 18.37 -85.66 23.47
C SER A 20 17.12 -84.92 23.97
N GLY A 21 16.40 -85.48 24.94
CA GLY A 21 15.15 -84.90 25.44
C GLY A 21 15.30 -83.44 25.92
N LEU A 22 16.53 -83.00 26.20
CA LEU A 22 16.86 -81.63 26.54
C LEU A 22 16.87 -80.70 25.33
N ALA A 23 17.42 -81.12 24.18
CA ALA A 23 17.43 -80.31 22.96
C ALA A 23 16.01 -80.07 22.42
N LEU A 24 15.15 -81.09 22.48
CA LEU A 24 13.75 -80.97 22.07
C LEU A 24 12.97 -80.01 22.99
N ARG A 25 13.19 -80.08 24.31
CA ARG A 25 12.56 -79.17 25.29
C ARG A 25 13.02 -77.72 25.09
N VAL A 26 14.31 -77.50 24.84
CA VAL A 26 14.86 -76.17 24.58
C VAL A 26 14.27 -75.59 23.29
N PHE A 27 14.16 -76.40 22.23
CA PHE A 27 13.54 -75.99 20.96
C PHE A 27 12.08 -75.56 21.13
N TRP A 28 11.25 -76.33 21.84
CA TRP A 28 9.86 -75.96 22.07
C TRP A 28 9.71 -74.74 22.98
N LEU A 29 10.61 -74.57 23.95
CA LEU A 29 10.59 -73.42 24.84
C LEU A 29 10.98 -72.13 24.10
N THR A 30 12.00 -72.16 23.24
CA THR A 30 12.35 -71.01 22.39
C THR A 30 11.26 -70.67 21.39
N LEU A 31 10.61 -71.68 20.78
CA LEU A 31 9.47 -71.46 19.90
C LEU A 31 8.32 -70.76 20.63
N LEU A 32 7.99 -71.22 21.84
CA LEU A 32 6.93 -70.63 22.65
C LEU A 32 7.26 -69.18 23.04
N VAL A 33 8.49 -68.92 23.48
CA VAL A 33 8.96 -67.56 23.81
C VAL A 33 8.87 -66.64 22.58
N LEU A 34 9.30 -67.12 21.40
CA LEU A 34 9.20 -66.35 20.16
C LEU A 34 7.75 -66.03 19.84
N VAL A 35 6.83 -67.00 19.85
CA VAL A 35 5.40 -66.77 19.57
C VAL A 35 4.80 -65.75 20.53
N VAL A 36 5.10 -65.86 21.83
CA VAL A 36 4.63 -64.90 22.84
C VAL A 36 5.20 -63.51 22.56
N ALA A 37 6.50 -63.40 22.24
CA ALA A 37 7.11 -62.13 21.90
C ALA A 37 6.48 -61.51 20.64
N THR A 38 6.21 -62.28 19.60
CA THR A 38 5.54 -61.78 18.38
C THR A 38 4.11 -61.32 18.68
N LEU A 39 3.38 -62.05 19.52
CA LEU A 39 2.03 -61.66 19.95
C LEU A 39 2.05 -60.37 20.77
N VAL A 40 3.01 -60.21 21.68
CA VAL A 40 3.18 -58.99 22.48
C VAL A 40 3.52 -57.80 21.59
N ILE A 41 4.43 -57.96 20.63
CA ILE A 41 4.79 -56.90 19.66
C ILE A 41 3.59 -56.56 18.78
N ALA A 42 2.84 -57.55 18.31
CA ALA A 42 1.61 -57.33 17.53
C ALA A 42 0.55 -56.58 18.35
N LEU A 43 0.37 -56.94 19.62
CA LEU A 43 -0.57 -56.27 20.53
C LEU A 43 -0.15 -54.81 20.76
N ILE A 44 1.13 -54.56 21.03
CA ILE A 44 1.68 -53.19 21.19
C ILE A 44 1.52 -52.41 19.88
N GLY A 45 1.70 -53.06 18.72
CA GLY A 45 1.50 -52.46 17.40
C GLY A 45 0.06 -52.01 17.18
N VAL A 46 -0.92 -52.83 17.56
CA VAL A 46 -2.35 -52.48 17.48
C VAL A 46 -2.70 -51.31 18.39
N TRP A 47 -2.10 -51.22 19.58
CA TRP A 47 -2.34 -50.14 20.53
C TRP A 47 -1.61 -48.85 20.18
N ARG A 48 -0.61 -48.91 19.30
CA ARG A 48 0.12 -47.77 18.75
C ARG A 48 -0.35 -47.35 17.37
N LEU A 49 -1.42 -47.96 16.83
CA LEU A 49 -2.04 -47.42 15.63
C LEU A 49 -2.46 -45.98 15.96
N PRO A 50 -1.92 -44.98 15.24
CA PRO A 50 -2.40 -43.62 15.39
C PRO A 50 -3.92 -43.66 15.23
N GLU A 51 -4.65 -42.94 16.10
CA GLU A 51 -6.07 -42.74 15.84
C GLU A 51 -6.23 -42.32 14.36
N PRO A 52 -7.19 -42.91 13.63
CA PRO A 52 -7.39 -42.57 12.24
C PRO A 52 -7.54 -41.05 12.16
N ALA A 53 -6.66 -40.42 11.36
CA ALA A 53 -6.63 -38.97 11.26
C ALA A 53 -8.06 -38.47 10.97
N PRO A 54 -8.53 -37.44 11.69
CA PRO A 54 -9.89 -36.95 11.52
C PRO A 54 -10.14 -36.65 10.04
N VAL A 55 -11.24 -37.19 9.51
CA VAL A 55 -11.59 -37.02 8.09
C VAL A 55 -11.81 -35.52 7.86
N PRO A 56 -11.11 -34.90 6.89
CA PRO A 56 -11.28 -33.48 6.62
C PRO A 56 -12.73 -33.15 6.29
N HIS A 57 -13.24 -32.09 6.91
CA HIS A 57 -14.63 -31.67 6.74
C HIS A 57 -14.70 -30.51 5.74
N GLU A 58 -15.40 -30.71 4.61
CA GLU A 58 -15.70 -29.62 3.68
C GLU A 58 -16.93 -28.84 4.18
N VAL A 59 -16.79 -27.52 4.24
CA VAL A 59 -17.87 -26.63 4.65
C VAL A 59 -18.83 -26.44 3.47
N PRO A 60 -20.15 -26.57 3.66
CA PRO A 60 -21.11 -26.39 2.57
C PRO A 60 -21.00 -25.02 1.91
N ALA A 61 -21.19 -24.96 0.59
CA ALA A 61 -21.11 -23.72 -0.20
C ALA A 61 -21.95 -22.57 0.39
N THR A 62 -23.17 -22.86 0.87
CA THR A 62 -24.08 -21.87 1.47
C THR A 62 -23.59 -21.30 2.80
N THR A 63 -22.77 -22.08 3.52
CA THR A 63 -22.15 -21.64 4.77
C THR A 63 -20.95 -20.74 4.45
N LEU A 64 -20.15 -21.13 3.45
CA LEU A 64 -19.03 -20.35 2.95
C LEU A 64 -19.47 -19.01 2.35
N GLU A 65 -20.59 -19.02 1.61
CA GLU A 65 -21.27 -17.82 1.13
C GLU A 65 -21.65 -16.88 2.27
N ARG A 66 -22.29 -17.40 3.32
CA ARG A 66 -22.65 -16.60 4.49
C ARG A 66 -21.41 -16.00 5.17
N VAL A 67 -20.36 -16.79 5.34
CA VAL A 67 -19.10 -16.37 5.98
C VAL A 67 -18.39 -15.29 5.18
N LEU A 68 -18.32 -15.44 3.86
CA LEU A 68 -17.62 -14.49 2.98
C LEU A 68 -18.48 -13.27 2.64
N SER A 69 -19.80 -13.41 2.70
CA SER A 69 -20.72 -12.31 2.40
C SER A 69 -20.49 -11.13 3.33
N ASN A 70 -20.42 -9.94 2.74
CA ASN A 70 -20.27 -8.67 3.45
C ASN A 70 -18.93 -8.48 4.19
N VAL A 71 -17.98 -9.44 4.15
CA VAL A 71 -16.66 -9.25 4.78
C VAL A 71 -15.95 -8.06 4.15
N ALA A 72 -16.00 -7.95 2.81
CA ALA A 72 -15.38 -6.85 2.08
C ALA A 72 -15.99 -5.50 2.44
N THR A 73 -17.33 -5.42 2.47
CA THR A 73 -18.07 -4.21 2.85
C THR A 73 -17.86 -3.83 4.32
N LYS A 74 -17.78 -4.80 5.24
CA LYS A 74 -17.47 -4.54 6.66
C LYS A 74 -16.04 -4.04 6.84
N ALA A 75 -15.07 -4.62 6.12
CA ALA A 75 -13.67 -4.19 6.16
C ALA A 75 -13.52 -2.76 5.64
N GLU A 76 -14.22 -2.41 4.56
CA GLU A 76 -14.31 -1.02 4.09
C GLU A 76 -14.83 -0.09 5.19
N ALA A 77 -15.94 -0.44 5.84
CA ALA A 77 -16.56 0.39 6.86
C ALA A 77 -15.64 0.64 8.08
N VAL A 78 -14.78 -0.32 8.40
CA VAL A 78 -13.77 -0.18 9.46
C VAL A 78 -12.68 0.82 9.06
N VAL A 79 -12.21 0.78 7.81
CA VAL A 79 -11.04 1.55 7.37
C VAL A 79 -11.39 2.93 6.83
N ARG A 80 -12.60 3.12 6.30
CA ARG A 80 -13.04 4.39 5.71
C ARG A 80 -12.80 5.62 6.63
N PRO A 81 -13.09 5.58 7.94
CA PRO A 81 -12.85 6.72 8.83
C PRO A 81 -11.38 7.13 8.95
N ASP A 82 -10.45 6.18 8.76
CA ASP A 82 -9.01 6.43 8.90
C ASP A 82 -8.43 7.24 7.73
N ILE A 83 -9.11 7.26 6.57
CA ILE A 83 -8.66 7.98 5.38
C ILE A 83 -8.43 9.46 5.69
N GLY A 84 -9.39 10.10 6.37
CA GLY A 84 -9.30 11.52 6.74
C GLY A 84 -8.10 11.79 7.66
N ILE A 85 -7.92 10.94 8.68
CA ILE A 85 -6.82 11.06 9.66
C ILE A 85 -5.45 10.91 8.99
N LEU A 86 -5.32 9.93 8.08
CA LEU A 86 -4.10 9.69 7.33
C LEU A 86 -3.78 10.85 6.37
N LEU A 87 -4.80 11.43 5.72
CA LEU A 87 -4.63 12.62 4.89
C LEU A 87 -4.26 13.85 5.72
N ASP A 88 -4.91 14.10 6.86
CA ASP A 88 -4.55 15.21 7.76
C ASP A 88 -3.05 15.21 8.06
N LYS A 89 -2.51 14.04 8.44
CA LYS A 89 -1.09 13.86 8.71
C LYS A 89 -0.20 14.02 7.47
N ALA A 90 -0.66 13.56 6.31
CA ALA A 90 0.11 13.71 5.07
C ALA A 90 0.24 15.16 4.62
N TYR A 91 -0.80 15.99 4.84
CA TYR A 91 -0.82 17.39 4.45
C TYR A 91 -0.23 18.34 5.49
N GLU A 92 -0.08 17.93 6.76
CA GLU A 92 0.49 18.76 7.83
C GLU A 92 1.77 19.51 7.41
N PRO A 93 2.79 18.87 6.79
CA PRO A 93 3.99 19.59 6.38
C PRO A 93 3.74 20.63 5.27
N ALA A 94 2.73 20.42 4.42
CA ALA A 94 2.38 21.37 3.38
C ALA A 94 1.68 22.61 3.96
N TYR A 95 0.79 22.42 4.94
CA TYR A 95 0.18 23.54 5.67
C TYR A 95 1.23 24.33 6.47
N ALA A 96 2.18 23.64 7.10
CA ALA A 96 3.28 24.28 7.82
C ALA A 96 4.24 25.05 6.90
N ALA A 97 4.37 24.62 5.64
CA ALA A 97 5.23 25.28 4.65
C ALA A 97 4.64 26.60 4.10
N ILE A 98 3.35 26.88 4.32
CA ILE A 98 2.67 28.10 3.83
C ILE A 98 3.35 29.34 4.37
N GLU A 99 3.61 29.40 5.68
CA GLU A 99 4.21 30.58 6.32
C GLU A 99 5.62 30.86 5.76
N GLY A 100 6.45 29.81 5.66
CA GLY A 100 7.79 29.94 5.09
C GLY A 100 7.77 30.33 3.60
N TYR A 101 6.74 29.92 2.85
CA TYR A 101 6.56 30.37 1.47
C TYR A 101 6.05 31.82 1.40
N ALA A 102 5.19 32.25 2.32
CA ALA A 102 4.77 33.65 2.45
C ALA A 102 5.95 34.57 2.78
N ASP A 103 6.79 34.20 3.74
CA ASP A 103 8.02 34.94 4.07
C ASP A 103 8.96 35.05 2.84
N PHE A 104 9.03 33.99 2.03
CA PHE A 104 9.76 34.03 0.76
C PHE A 104 9.11 34.99 -0.23
N HIS A 105 7.79 34.87 -0.47
CA HIS A 105 7.03 35.70 -1.41
C HIS A 105 7.15 37.20 -1.08
N TYR A 106 7.06 37.55 0.20
CA TYR A 106 7.22 38.91 0.72
C TYR A 106 8.67 39.28 1.05
N SER A 107 9.66 38.57 0.49
CA SER A 107 11.06 38.98 0.55
C SER A 107 11.49 39.64 -0.76
N VAL A 108 12.45 40.56 -0.68
CA VAL A 108 13.07 41.17 -1.87
C VAL A 108 13.60 40.08 -2.81
N ALA A 109 14.33 39.10 -2.28
CA ALA A 109 14.88 38.01 -3.08
C ALA A 109 13.78 37.14 -3.73
N GLY A 110 12.69 36.88 -3.03
CA GLY A 110 11.56 36.12 -3.55
C GLY A 110 10.83 36.84 -4.66
N GLU A 111 10.58 38.15 -4.53
CA GLU A 111 9.93 38.93 -5.60
C GLU A 111 10.73 38.84 -6.91
N TYR A 112 12.06 39.00 -6.87
CA TYR A 112 12.91 38.86 -8.06
C TYR A 112 12.93 37.43 -8.60
N MET A 113 12.96 36.42 -7.74
CA MET A 113 12.92 35.01 -8.16
C MET A 113 11.58 34.63 -8.78
N GLU A 114 10.47 35.12 -8.23
CA GLU A 114 9.12 34.86 -8.74
C GLU A 114 8.85 35.59 -10.04
N LEU A 115 9.36 36.81 -10.22
CA LEU A 115 9.36 37.50 -11.51
C LEU A 115 10.09 36.69 -12.58
N GLY A 116 11.29 36.20 -12.27
CA GLY A 116 12.03 35.32 -13.15
C GLY A 116 11.28 34.03 -13.43
N ALA A 117 10.68 33.44 -12.40
CA ALA A 117 9.93 32.19 -12.51
C ALA A 117 8.65 32.33 -13.35
N ALA A 118 7.92 33.43 -13.15
CA ALA A 118 6.75 33.78 -13.94
C ALA A 118 7.14 34.02 -15.41
N ALA A 119 8.24 34.72 -15.67
CA ALA A 119 8.75 34.94 -17.03
C ALA A 119 9.15 33.65 -17.74
N MET A 120 9.67 32.67 -16.99
CA MET A 120 10.03 31.34 -17.49
C MET A 120 8.84 30.35 -17.50
N GLY A 121 7.67 30.74 -16.98
CA GLY A 121 6.51 29.87 -16.85
C GLY A 121 6.65 28.73 -15.84
N ASN A 122 7.65 28.78 -14.95
CA ASN A 122 7.95 27.70 -13.98
C ASN A 122 7.51 28.04 -12.54
N MET A 123 6.67 29.07 -12.36
CA MET A 123 6.17 29.47 -11.04
C MET A 123 5.40 28.34 -10.32
N GLY A 124 4.64 27.54 -11.07
CA GLY A 124 3.95 26.38 -10.53
C GLY A 124 4.90 25.29 -10.01
N ASP A 125 6.08 25.12 -10.63
CA ASP A 125 7.10 24.18 -10.15
C ASP A 125 7.80 24.70 -8.90
N ALA A 126 8.07 26.01 -8.84
CA ALA A 126 8.67 26.66 -7.68
C ALA A 126 7.76 26.62 -6.44
N LEU A 127 6.45 26.85 -6.64
CA LEU A 127 5.42 26.69 -5.62
C LEU A 127 5.33 25.23 -5.17
N HIS A 128 5.28 24.29 -6.12
CA HIS A 128 5.21 22.87 -5.84
C HIS A 128 6.38 22.41 -4.96
N ALA A 129 7.60 22.80 -5.32
CA ALA A 129 8.80 22.42 -4.56
C ALA A 129 8.79 22.94 -3.12
N ARG A 130 8.24 24.15 -2.88
CA ARG A 130 8.26 24.79 -1.56
C ARG A 130 7.10 24.39 -0.66
N VAL A 131 5.88 24.33 -1.21
CA VAL A 131 4.65 24.05 -0.44
C VAL A 131 4.30 22.57 -0.46
N PHE A 132 4.44 21.92 -1.62
CA PHE A 132 4.01 20.53 -1.82
C PHE A 132 5.15 19.52 -1.69
N GLY A 133 6.34 19.97 -1.27
CA GLY A 133 7.54 19.16 -1.13
C GLY A 133 7.29 17.84 -0.40
N GLY A 134 7.52 16.73 -1.11
CA GLY A 134 7.38 15.37 -0.59
C GLY A 134 5.94 14.92 -0.30
N LEU A 135 4.91 15.72 -0.63
CA LEU A 135 3.51 15.35 -0.41
C LEU A 135 3.14 14.10 -1.22
N GLU A 136 3.64 13.97 -2.45
CA GLU A 136 3.41 12.80 -3.29
C GLU A 136 3.83 11.50 -2.60
N GLN A 137 5.03 11.48 -1.99
CA GLN A 137 5.54 10.32 -1.26
C GLN A 137 4.69 10.02 -0.02
N ARG A 138 4.24 11.05 0.69
CA ARG A 138 3.35 10.88 1.85
C ARG A 138 1.99 10.34 1.43
N LEU A 139 1.41 10.81 0.33
CA LEU A 139 0.15 10.31 -0.21
C LEU A 139 0.25 8.87 -0.72
N ALA A 140 1.37 8.51 -1.36
CA ALA A 140 1.64 7.11 -1.71
C ALA A 140 1.70 6.23 -0.45
N SER A 141 2.31 6.73 0.63
CA SER A 141 2.30 6.05 1.92
C SER A 141 0.89 5.93 2.52
N VAL A 142 0.04 6.94 2.39
CA VAL A 142 -1.37 6.89 2.82
C VAL A 142 -2.11 5.78 2.09
N ALA A 143 -1.99 5.70 0.77
CA ALA A 143 -2.63 4.63 -0.01
C ALA A 143 -2.17 3.23 0.44
N GLY A 144 -0.86 3.05 0.69
CA GLY A 144 -0.32 1.81 1.22
C GLY A 144 -0.83 1.45 2.61
N LEU A 145 -0.98 2.43 3.50
CA LEU A 145 -1.55 2.22 4.84
C LEU A 145 -3.03 1.84 4.78
N ILE A 146 -3.80 2.44 3.87
CA ILE A 146 -5.21 2.07 3.66
C ILE A 146 -5.31 0.64 3.13
N ASP A 147 -4.46 0.26 2.16
CA ASP A 147 -4.44 -1.12 1.64
C ASP A 147 -4.12 -2.15 2.72
N GLN A 148 -3.13 -1.85 3.58
CA GLN A 148 -2.77 -2.70 4.71
C GLN A 148 -3.91 -2.79 5.74
N GLY A 149 -4.45 -1.65 6.16
CA GLY A 149 -5.56 -1.60 7.11
C GLY A 149 -6.78 -2.36 6.59
N TYR A 150 -7.06 -2.29 5.29
CA TYR A 150 -8.14 -3.05 4.67
C TYR A 150 -7.89 -4.56 4.70
N ALA A 151 -6.70 -5.02 4.35
CA ALA A 151 -6.35 -6.44 4.40
C ALA A 151 -6.43 -6.99 5.83
N ASP A 152 -5.94 -6.23 6.81
CA ASP A 152 -5.99 -6.59 8.23
C ASP A 152 -7.44 -6.65 8.73
N ALA A 153 -8.24 -5.63 8.44
CA ALA A 153 -9.67 -5.60 8.79
C ALA A 153 -10.42 -6.77 8.15
N TYR A 154 -10.16 -7.05 6.87
CA TYR A 154 -10.76 -8.17 6.14
C TYR A 154 -10.43 -9.51 6.81
N SER A 155 -9.15 -9.76 7.11
CA SER A 155 -8.73 -11.00 7.78
C SER A 155 -9.37 -11.15 9.17
N ASN A 156 -9.38 -10.09 9.96
CA ASN A 156 -9.99 -10.10 11.30
C ASN A 156 -11.50 -10.37 11.26
N ILE A 157 -12.22 -9.71 10.35
CA ILE A 157 -13.66 -9.93 10.17
C ILE A 157 -13.93 -11.34 9.66
N LEU A 158 -13.18 -11.81 8.66
CA LEU A 158 -13.33 -13.16 8.13
C LEU A 158 -13.14 -14.22 9.23
N ASN A 159 -12.09 -14.10 10.04
CA ASN A 159 -11.84 -15.02 11.14
C ASN A 159 -12.97 -14.99 12.18
N ALA A 160 -13.53 -13.80 12.47
CA ALA A 160 -14.68 -13.66 13.35
C ALA A 160 -15.95 -14.32 12.78
N GLU A 161 -16.21 -14.19 11.48
CA GLU A 161 -17.35 -14.84 10.81
C GLU A 161 -17.20 -16.36 10.74
N ILE A 162 -15.99 -16.87 10.48
CA ILE A 162 -15.70 -18.30 10.54
C ILE A 162 -16.02 -18.85 11.94
N ALA A 163 -15.56 -18.15 12.98
CA ALA A 163 -15.79 -18.55 14.37
C ALA A 163 -17.27 -18.44 14.80
N SER A 164 -18.05 -17.55 14.17
CA SER A 164 -19.48 -17.37 14.49
C SER A 164 -20.37 -18.42 13.82
N VAL A 165 -19.98 -18.89 12.63
CA VAL A 165 -20.79 -19.80 11.81
C VAL A 165 -20.39 -21.27 12.00
N LEU A 166 -19.11 -21.57 12.23
CA LEU A 166 -18.66 -22.93 12.47
C LEU A 166 -18.83 -23.30 13.95
N PRO A 167 -19.58 -24.36 14.30
CA PRO A 167 -19.70 -24.79 15.68
C PRO A 167 -18.34 -25.25 16.22
N GLN A 168 -18.07 -25.00 17.50
CA GLN A 168 -16.75 -25.18 18.15
C GLN A 168 -16.07 -26.52 17.85
N HIS A 169 -16.84 -27.61 17.74
CA HIS A 169 -16.32 -28.94 17.42
C HIS A 169 -15.77 -29.06 16.00
N GLN A 170 -16.30 -28.31 15.01
CA GLN A 170 -15.82 -28.31 13.62
C GLN A 170 -14.57 -27.44 13.40
N ILE A 171 -14.34 -26.47 14.28
CA ILE A 171 -13.11 -25.64 14.27
C ILE A 171 -11.88 -26.49 14.66
N GLU A 172 -12.10 -27.55 15.47
CA GLU A 172 -11.05 -28.50 15.87
C GLU A 172 -10.74 -29.57 14.81
N LEU A 173 -11.63 -29.76 13.83
CA LEU A 173 -11.39 -30.66 12.70
C LEU A 173 -10.57 -29.95 11.61
N PRO A 174 -9.66 -30.65 10.92
CA PRO A 174 -8.99 -30.09 9.76
C PRO A 174 -10.03 -29.76 8.68
N LEU A 175 -10.10 -28.48 8.31
CA LEU A 175 -10.90 -28.03 7.17
C LEU A 175 -10.46 -28.77 5.92
N GLY A 176 -11.45 -29.09 5.08
CA GLY A 176 -11.21 -29.71 3.79
C GLY A 176 -10.36 -28.83 2.86
N ARG A 177 -9.72 -29.46 1.87
CA ARG A 177 -8.78 -28.79 0.97
C ARG A 177 -9.48 -27.71 0.13
N MET A 178 -10.73 -27.94 -0.26
CA MET A 178 -11.46 -26.98 -1.08
C MET A 178 -11.86 -25.76 -0.26
N THR A 179 -12.36 -25.98 0.96
CA THR A 179 -12.66 -24.91 1.91
C THR A 179 -11.43 -24.05 2.20
N LEU A 180 -10.28 -24.67 2.51
CA LEU A 180 -9.03 -23.94 2.75
C LEU A 180 -8.56 -23.15 1.52
N ALA A 181 -8.68 -23.71 0.32
CA ALA A 181 -8.30 -23.02 -0.90
C ALA A 181 -9.15 -21.76 -1.13
N VAL A 182 -10.47 -21.83 -0.88
CA VAL A 182 -11.38 -20.68 -0.99
C VAL A 182 -11.03 -19.59 0.03
N LEU A 183 -10.86 -19.95 1.31
CA LEU A 183 -10.52 -18.98 2.35
C LEU A 183 -9.16 -18.31 2.10
N GLN A 184 -8.18 -19.07 1.60
CA GLN A 184 -6.88 -18.52 1.24
C GLN A 184 -6.96 -17.63 0.01
N ASP A 185 -7.74 -18.00 -1.01
CA ASP A 185 -7.95 -17.16 -2.20
C ASP A 185 -8.64 -15.85 -1.83
N ALA A 186 -9.66 -15.88 -0.97
CA ALA A 186 -10.34 -14.69 -0.46
C ALA A 186 -9.39 -13.75 0.28
N GLN A 187 -8.55 -14.28 1.17
CA GLN A 187 -7.53 -13.49 1.90
C GLN A 187 -6.46 -12.93 0.95
N ASN A 188 -5.95 -13.74 0.02
CA ASN A 188 -4.99 -13.28 -0.97
C ASN A 188 -5.58 -12.15 -1.82
N ARG A 189 -6.83 -12.27 -2.23
CA ARG A 189 -7.57 -11.25 -2.98
C ARG A 189 -7.72 -9.95 -2.20
N ALA A 190 -7.86 -9.97 -0.88
CA ALA A 190 -7.88 -8.73 -0.08
C ALA A 190 -6.61 -7.88 -0.25
N VAL A 191 -5.48 -8.56 -0.49
CA VAL A 191 -4.18 -7.92 -0.71
C VAL A 191 -3.98 -7.54 -2.18
N ILE A 192 -4.33 -8.41 -3.13
CA ILE A 192 -3.96 -8.24 -4.55
C ILE A 192 -5.04 -7.58 -5.42
N THR A 193 -6.30 -7.55 -4.99
CA THR A 193 -7.40 -7.00 -5.79
C THR A 193 -7.30 -5.50 -5.80
N VAL A 194 -6.98 -4.93 -6.97
CA VAL A 194 -6.85 -3.49 -7.25
C VAL A 194 -6.25 -2.75 -6.05
N PRO A 195 -4.93 -2.90 -5.80
CA PRO A 195 -4.31 -2.18 -4.70
C PRO A 195 -4.61 -0.69 -4.86
N LEU A 196 -5.13 -0.04 -3.82
CA LEU A 196 -5.35 1.40 -3.84
C LEU A 196 -4.04 2.13 -4.17
N ALA A 197 -2.88 1.61 -3.77
CA ALA A 197 -1.58 2.13 -4.18
C ALA A 197 -1.33 2.08 -5.70
N SER A 198 -1.98 1.15 -6.43
CA SER A 198 -1.91 1.06 -7.90
C SER A 198 -2.95 1.93 -8.61
N ALA A 199 -4.15 2.06 -8.05
CA ALA A 199 -5.19 2.97 -8.54
C ALA A 199 -4.80 4.44 -8.27
N ALA A 200 -4.24 4.70 -7.09
CA ALA A 200 -3.54 5.91 -6.69
C ALA A 200 -2.05 5.86 -7.07
N SER A 201 -1.73 5.31 -8.25
CA SER A 201 -0.33 5.23 -8.70
C SER A 201 0.35 6.57 -8.53
N ALA A 202 1.64 6.55 -8.15
CA ALA A 202 2.44 7.76 -7.97
C ALA A 202 2.30 8.72 -9.17
N ALA A 203 2.11 8.20 -10.39
CA ALA A 203 1.85 8.99 -11.59
C ALA A 203 0.51 9.77 -11.58
N VAL A 204 -0.59 9.15 -11.12
CA VAL A 204 -1.92 9.82 -11.00
C VAL A 204 -1.89 10.85 -9.86
N VAL A 205 -1.23 10.50 -8.75
CA VAL A 205 -1.08 11.41 -7.60
C VAL A 205 -0.20 12.60 -7.98
N ALA A 206 0.93 12.37 -8.63
CA ALA A 206 1.86 13.43 -9.03
C ALA A 206 1.27 14.35 -10.11
N SER A 207 0.59 13.78 -11.12
CA SER A 207 -0.03 14.59 -12.18
C SER A 207 -1.13 15.52 -11.67
N SER A 208 -1.98 15.05 -10.74
CA SER A 208 -3.00 15.89 -10.10
C SER A 208 -2.40 17.01 -9.26
N LEU A 209 -1.35 16.70 -8.48
CA LEU A 209 -0.69 17.70 -7.63
C LEU A 209 0.05 18.76 -8.45
N LYS A 210 0.69 18.33 -9.55
CA LYS A 210 1.32 19.23 -10.51
C LYS A 210 0.32 20.11 -11.25
N ALA A 211 -0.87 19.59 -11.55
CA ALA A 211 -1.94 20.38 -12.15
C ALA A 211 -2.47 21.45 -11.19
N ALA A 212 -2.70 21.08 -9.92
CA ALA A 212 -3.09 22.01 -8.87
C ALA A 212 -2.04 23.11 -8.67
N SER A 213 -0.76 22.73 -8.57
CA SER A 213 0.33 23.70 -8.44
C SER A 213 0.53 24.57 -9.68
N ALA A 214 0.25 24.05 -10.89
CA ALA A 214 0.29 24.84 -12.11
C ALA A 214 -0.87 25.86 -12.18
N ALA A 215 -2.07 25.48 -11.73
CA ALA A 215 -3.20 26.41 -11.64
C ALA A 215 -2.90 27.54 -10.63
N ALA A 216 -2.42 27.18 -9.44
CA ALA A 216 -1.97 28.12 -8.41
C ALA A 216 -0.81 29.01 -8.90
N GLY A 217 0.17 28.41 -9.60
CA GLY A 217 1.28 29.14 -10.18
C GLY A 217 0.84 30.17 -11.22
N LYS A 218 -0.24 29.91 -11.96
CA LYS A 218 -0.81 30.88 -12.91
C LYS A 218 -1.50 32.04 -12.22
N THR A 219 -2.29 31.79 -11.17
CA THR A 219 -2.93 32.88 -10.41
C THR A 219 -1.88 33.75 -9.74
N LEU A 220 -0.85 33.13 -9.17
CA LEU A 220 0.29 33.83 -8.60
C LEU A 220 1.09 34.61 -9.64
N ALA A 221 1.38 34.02 -10.80
CA ALA A 221 2.10 34.71 -11.88
C ALA A 221 1.31 35.93 -12.37
N ALA A 222 -0.02 35.85 -12.44
CA ALA A 222 -0.87 36.98 -12.77
C ALA A 222 -0.80 38.09 -11.70
N LYS A 223 -0.83 37.74 -10.41
CA LYS A 223 -0.67 38.70 -9.30
C LYS A 223 0.71 39.37 -9.34
N VAL A 224 1.78 38.60 -9.56
CA VAL A 224 3.16 39.12 -9.71
C VAL A 224 3.27 40.04 -10.93
N ALA A 225 2.72 39.63 -12.08
CA ALA A 225 2.72 40.45 -13.29
C ALA A 225 1.94 41.76 -13.09
N ALA A 226 0.79 41.72 -12.40
CA ALA A 226 0.02 42.91 -12.06
C ALA A 226 0.78 43.86 -11.12
N LYS A 227 1.43 43.34 -10.06
CA LYS A 227 2.29 44.13 -9.16
C LYS A 227 3.45 44.76 -9.92
N ALA A 228 4.09 44.01 -10.83
CA ALA A 228 5.18 44.51 -11.67
C ALA A 228 4.71 45.63 -12.62
N ALA A 229 3.54 45.46 -13.26
CA ALA A 229 2.95 46.48 -14.11
C ALA A 229 2.58 47.75 -13.33
N ALA A 230 2.02 47.62 -12.12
CA ALA A 230 1.71 48.75 -11.25
C ALA A 230 2.97 49.50 -10.77
N LYS A 231 4.02 48.77 -10.34
CA LYS A 231 5.33 49.35 -10.00
C LYS A 231 5.96 50.04 -11.22
N GLY A 232 5.84 49.43 -12.41
CA GLY A 232 6.33 50.00 -13.67
C GLY A 232 5.61 51.30 -14.07
N ALA A 233 4.28 51.36 -13.91
CA ALA A 233 3.50 52.57 -14.18
C ALA A 233 3.78 53.70 -13.17
N ALA A 234 3.91 53.36 -11.88
CA ALA A 234 4.24 54.33 -10.83
C ALA A 234 5.68 54.88 -10.94
N LYS A 235 6.64 54.03 -11.33
CA LYS A 235 8.05 54.42 -11.55
C LYS A 235 8.29 55.06 -12.94
N GLY A 236 7.45 54.76 -13.94
CA GLY A 236 7.50 55.35 -15.28
C GLY A 236 7.05 56.82 -15.33
N GLY A 237 6.14 57.24 -14.43
CA GLY A 237 5.79 58.65 -14.24
C GLY A 237 6.85 59.49 -13.49
N SER A 238 7.86 58.84 -12.89
CA SER A 238 8.88 59.47 -12.02
C SER A 238 10.33 59.22 -12.47
N ALA A 239 10.56 58.68 -13.68
CA ALA A 239 11.90 58.56 -14.26
C ALA A 239 12.63 59.93 -14.39
N LEU A 240 11.88 61.05 -14.39
CA LEU A 240 12.42 62.42 -14.29
C LEU A 240 12.79 62.86 -12.86
N ALA A 241 12.30 62.19 -11.81
CA ALA A 241 12.57 62.54 -10.41
C ALA A 241 13.68 61.66 -9.77
N GLY A 242 13.76 60.37 -10.12
CA GLY A 242 14.73 59.43 -9.53
C GLY A 242 16.19 59.67 -9.94
N ALA A 243 16.43 60.13 -11.17
CA ALA A 243 17.77 60.52 -11.63
C ALA A 243 18.19 61.92 -11.11
N GLY A 244 17.24 62.79 -10.76
CA GLY A 244 17.50 64.14 -10.25
C GLY A 244 17.81 64.19 -8.76
N ALA A 245 17.15 63.36 -7.93
CA ALA A 245 17.29 63.42 -6.48
C ALA A 245 18.59 62.79 -5.95
N SER A 246 19.07 61.69 -6.55
CA SER A 246 20.31 61.01 -6.12
C SER A 246 21.59 61.68 -6.65
N ALA A 247 21.52 62.36 -7.80
CA ALA A 247 22.62 63.16 -8.33
C ALA A 247 22.94 64.39 -7.47
N LEU A 248 21.93 64.97 -6.82
CA LEU A 248 22.11 66.13 -5.92
C LEU A 248 22.76 65.76 -4.57
N ALA A 249 22.55 64.54 -4.08
CA ALA A 249 23.14 64.07 -2.83
C ALA A 249 24.67 63.84 -2.92
N CYS A 250 25.17 63.47 -4.11
CA CYS A 250 26.59 63.27 -4.37
C CYS A 250 27.23 64.39 -5.22
N ALA A 251 26.53 65.50 -5.47
CA ALA A 251 26.98 66.59 -6.33
C ALA A 251 28.34 67.19 -5.89
N TRP A 252 28.70 67.06 -4.61
CA TRP A 252 29.97 67.50 -4.05
C TRP A 252 31.18 66.60 -4.41
N ALA A 253 30.96 65.41 -4.96
CA ALA A 253 32.01 64.40 -5.21
C ALA A 253 32.65 64.45 -6.62
N GLY A 254 32.32 65.44 -7.44
CA GLY A 254 32.93 65.63 -8.77
C GLY A 254 32.69 64.45 -9.74
N PRO A 255 33.64 64.08 -10.63
CA PRO A 255 33.46 62.98 -11.60
C PRO A 255 33.14 61.61 -10.99
N VAL A 256 33.42 61.41 -9.69
CA VAL A 256 33.08 60.19 -8.93
C VAL A 256 31.59 60.18 -8.52
N ALA A 257 30.88 61.30 -8.64
CA ALA A 257 29.44 61.42 -8.36
C ALA A 257 28.59 60.49 -9.25
N VAL A 258 29.06 60.12 -10.45
CA VAL A 258 28.39 59.14 -11.31
C VAL A 258 28.37 57.77 -10.64
N ALA A 259 29.49 57.35 -10.02
CA ALA A 259 29.54 56.09 -9.28
C ALA A 259 28.71 56.15 -7.99
N CYS A 260 28.71 57.28 -7.29
CA CYS A 260 27.90 57.51 -6.08
C CYS A 260 26.38 57.54 -6.39
N GLY A 261 25.99 58.12 -7.54
CA GLY A 261 24.61 58.11 -8.02
C GLY A 261 24.14 56.74 -8.50
N VAL A 262 25.02 55.92 -9.08
CA VAL A 262 24.69 54.54 -9.46
C VAL A 262 24.56 53.65 -8.22
N VAL A 263 25.51 53.68 -7.30
CA VAL A 263 25.45 52.87 -6.06
C VAL A 263 24.32 53.35 -5.15
N GLY A 264 24.19 54.66 -4.94
CA GLY A 264 23.10 55.25 -4.16
C GLY A 264 21.74 55.06 -4.82
N GLY A 265 21.66 55.11 -6.15
CA GLY A 265 20.45 54.81 -6.91
C GLY A 265 20.02 53.36 -6.78
N VAL A 266 20.95 52.40 -6.85
CA VAL A 266 20.66 50.97 -6.64
C VAL A 266 20.22 50.71 -5.20
N VAL A 267 20.90 51.28 -4.21
CA VAL A 267 20.52 51.13 -2.79
C VAL A 267 19.14 51.74 -2.53
N THR A 268 18.87 52.94 -3.05
CA THR A 268 17.56 53.59 -2.91
C THR A 268 16.47 52.80 -3.64
N TRP A 269 16.76 52.24 -4.82
CA TRP A 269 15.85 51.41 -5.57
C TRP A 269 15.44 50.14 -4.79
N VAL A 270 16.41 49.43 -4.22
CA VAL A 270 16.16 48.24 -3.41
C VAL A 270 15.43 48.59 -2.11
N LEU A 271 15.74 49.72 -1.48
CA LEU A 271 15.03 50.19 -0.29
C LEU A 271 13.56 50.52 -0.58
N VAL A 272 13.27 51.20 -1.70
CA VAL A 272 11.89 51.47 -2.14
C VAL A 272 11.13 50.18 -2.43
N ASP A 273 11.78 49.22 -3.10
CA ASP A 273 11.17 47.90 -3.32
C ASP A 273 10.87 47.20 -1.99
N GLY A 274 11.82 47.17 -1.05
CA GLY A 274 11.61 46.62 0.29
C GLY A 274 10.44 47.26 1.04
N ALA A 275 10.34 48.59 1.04
CA ALA A 275 9.25 49.30 1.70
C ALA A 275 7.88 49.00 1.07
N VAL A 276 7.80 48.92 -0.27
CA VAL A 276 6.55 48.55 -0.96
C VAL A 276 6.15 47.11 -0.64
N ILE A 277 7.11 46.18 -0.56
CA ILE A 277 6.85 44.79 -0.19
C ILE A 277 6.31 44.69 1.25
N THR A 278 6.88 45.40 2.22
CA THR A 278 6.39 45.38 3.61
C THR A 278 4.96 45.92 3.73
N ILE A 279 4.63 46.97 2.96
CA ILE A 279 3.26 47.50 2.92
C ILE A 279 2.31 46.43 2.35
N ASP A 280 2.69 45.83 1.23
CA ASP A 280 1.91 44.80 0.56
C ASP A 280 1.74 43.53 1.42
N GLU A 281 2.78 43.11 2.15
CA GLU A 281 2.72 42.05 3.14
C GLU A 281 1.70 42.36 4.23
N TYR A 282 1.77 43.55 4.83
CA TYR A 282 0.87 43.96 5.90
C TYR A 282 -0.61 43.90 5.50
N PHE A 283 -0.94 44.18 4.23
CA PHE A 283 -2.33 44.18 3.76
C PHE A 283 -2.78 42.87 3.14
N ASN A 284 -1.89 42.10 2.51
CA ASN A 284 -2.26 40.97 1.66
C ASN A 284 -1.74 39.61 2.17
N ARG A 285 -0.92 39.57 3.23
CA ARG A 285 -0.35 38.29 3.72
C ARG A 285 -1.42 37.30 4.15
N GLU A 286 -2.38 37.73 4.96
CA GLU A 286 -3.45 36.85 5.44
C GLU A 286 -4.30 36.30 4.29
N GLU A 287 -4.65 37.14 3.31
CA GLU A 287 -5.40 36.72 2.12
C GLU A 287 -4.59 35.72 1.28
N PHE A 288 -3.30 35.96 1.11
CA PHE A 288 -2.42 35.07 0.36
C PHE A 288 -2.25 33.70 1.03
N GLU A 289 -2.00 33.68 2.34
CA GLU A 289 -1.94 32.44 3.10
C GLU A 289 -3.28 31.70 3.08
N ALA A 290 -4.40 32.41 3.16
CA ALA A 290 -5.74 31.83 3.05
C ALA A 290 -5.99 31.20 1.67
N GLU A 291 -5.53 31.83 0.59
CA GLU A 291 -5.60 31.26 -0.76
C GLU A 291 -4.79 29.95 -0.86
N LEU A 292 -3.57 29.93 -0.33
CA LEU A 292 -2.74 28.71 -0.27
C LEU A 292 -3.40 27.59 0.55
N ARG A 293 -3.99 27.94 1.70
CA ARG A 293 -4.74 26.99 2.54
C ARG A 293 -5.95 26.43 1.81
N ALA A 294 -6.74 27.29 1.17
CA ALA A 294 -7.92 26.87 0.40
C ALA A 294 -7.55 25.89 -0.73
N MET A 295 -6.43 26.10 -1.40
CA MET A 295 -5.94 25.17 -2.43
C MET A 295 -5.53 23.81 -1.86
N LEU A 296 -4.87 23.78 -0.70
CA LEU A 296 -4.55 22.52 -0.01
C LEU A 296 -5.81 21.81 0.47
N ASP A 297 -6.80 22.55 0.98
CA ASP A 297 -8.08 22.01 1.42
C ASP A 297 -8.86 21.38 0.26
N GLU A 298 -8.89 22.04 -0.90
CA GLU A 298 -9.54 21.52 -2.10
C GLU A 298 -8.86 20.24 -2.63
N ASP A 299 -7.52 20.24 -2.74
CA ASP A 299 -6.76 19.06 -3.17
C ASP A 299 -6.96 17.89 -2.19
N LYS A 300 -6.87 18.16 -0.88
CA LYS A 300 -7.10 17.16 0.17
C LYS A 300 -8.51 16.58 0.11
N ALA A 301 -9.55 17.42 -0.03
CA ALA A 301 -10.93 16.97 -0.15
C ALA A 301 -11.17 16.16 -1.44
N ALA A 302 -10.48 16.50 -2.53
CA ALA A 302 -10.53 15.71 -3.76
C ALA A 302 -9.88 14.33 -3.57
N ARG A 303 -8.73 14.26 -2.88
CA ARG A 303 -8.04 12.99 -2.59
C ARG A 303 -8.79 12.11 -1.62
N GLN A 304 -9.43 12.69 -0.62
CA GLN A 304 -10.28 11.94 0.30
C GLN A 304 -11.40 11.23 -0.47
N ARG A 305 -12.15 11.97 -1.30
CA ARG A 305 -13.22 11.41 -2.13
C ARG A 305 -12.70 10.31 -3.07
N PHE A 306 -11.54 10.53 -3.69
CA PHE A 306 -10.92 9.53 -4.56
C PHE A 306 -10.57 8.24 -3.80
N LEU A 307 -9.93 8.34 -2.63
CA LEU A 307 -9.56 7.18 -1.83
C LEU A 307 -10.78 6.43 -1.28
N GLU A 308 -11.80 7.15 -0.83
CA GLU A 308 -13.07 6.56 -0.39
C GLU A 308 -13.76 5.79 -1.53
N GLN A 309 -13.81 6.38 -2.74
CA GLN A 309 -14.38 5.72 -3.91
C GLN A 309 -13.56 4.49 -4.34
N ALA A 310 -12.23 4.59 -4.32
CA ALA A 310 -11.35 3.47 -4.66
C ALA A 310 -11.50 2.32 -3.65
N LEU A 311 -11.64 2.63 -2.36
CA LEU A 311 -11.88 1.63 -1.30
C LEU A 311 -13.23 0.93 -1.50
N ALA A 312 -14.28 1.70 -1.80
CA ALA A 312 -15.61 1.15 -2.11
C ALA A 312 -15.59 0.25 -3.35
N GLN A 313 -14.89 0.65 -4.41
CA GLN A 313 -14.73 -0.16 -5.62
C GLN A 313 -13.96 -1.45 -5.34
N LYS A 314 -12.91 -1.39 -4.51
CA LYS A 314 -12.17 -2.58 -4.08
C LYS A 314 -13.08 -3.55 -3.33
N ALA A 315 -13.88 -3.06 -2.38
CA ALA A 315 -14.83 -3.88 -1.64
C ALA A 315 -15.88 -4.53 -2.56
N ALA A 316 -16.47 -3.76 -3.48
CA ALA A 316 -17.44 -4.28 -4.44
C ALA A 316 -16.84 -5.33 -5.38
N ALA A 317 -15.60 -5.13 -5.85
CA ALA A 317 -14.90 -6.09 -6.70
C ALA A 317 -14.61 -7.40 -5.95
N MET A 318 -14.32 -7.32 -4.65
CA MET A 318 -14.14 -8.51 -3.82
C MET A 318 -15.43 -9.26 -3.57
N ASP A 319 -16.54 -8.57 -3.27
CA ASP A 319 -17.85 -9.21 -3.11
C ASP A 319 -18.28 -9.93 -4.41
N ALA A 320 -18.06 -9.32 -5.58
CA ALA A 320 -18.30 -9.97 -6.87
C ALA A 320 -17.40 -11.19 -7.11
N ALA A 321 -16.13 -11.14 -6.69
CA ALA A 321 -15.20 -12.28 -6.82
C ALA A 321 -15.60 -13.46 -5.93
N VAL A 322 -16.16 -13.19 -4.75
CA VAL A 322 -16.70 -14.21 -3.84
C VAL A 322 -17.86 -14.95 -4.50
N GLU A 323 -18.78 -14.23 -5.15
CA GLU A 323 -19.91 -14.84 -5.87
C GLU A 323 -19.45 -15.78 -6.99
N GLU A 324 -18.44 -15.37 -7.77
CA GLU A 324 -17.84 -16.22 -8.80
C GLU A 324 -17.20 -17.49 -8.21
N MET A 325 -16.49 -17.35 -7.09
CA MET A 325 -15.82 -18.46 -6.41
C MET A 325 -16.81 -19.50 -5.88
N ILE A 326 -17.89 -19.05 -5.25
CA ILE A 326 -18.95 -19.92 -4.71
C ILE A 326 -19.65 -20.66 -5.85
N ARG A 327 -19.87 -19.98 -6.98
CA ARG A 327 -20.45 -20.60 -8.17
C ARG A 327 -19.55 -21.72 -8.72
N ASP A 328 -18.24 -21.53 -8.83
CA ASP A 328 -17.30 -22.58 -9.26
C ASP A 328 -17.27 -23.76 -8.28
N PHE A 329 -17.25 -23.47 -6.97
CA PHE A 329 -17.31 -24.49 -5.94
C PHE A 329 -18.57 -25.35 -6.05
N THR A 330 -19.74 -24.72 -6.20
CA THR A 330 -21.03 -25.40 -6.38
C THR A 330 -21.05 -26.27 -7.63
N LEU A 331 -20.49 -25.79 -8.75
CA LEU A 331 -20.38 -26.59 -9.99
C LEU A 331 -19.50 -27.83 -9.82
N ARG A 332 -18.42 -27.74 -9.03
CA ARG A 332 -17.54 -28.88 -8.73
C ARG A 332 -18.19 -29.89 -7.80
N GLU A 333 -18.96 -29.44 -6.80
CA GLU A 333 -19.75 -30.34 -5.95
C GLU A 333 -20.81 -31.10 -6.75
N LEU A 334 -21.46 -30.43 -7.72
CA LEU A 334 -22.49 -31.03 -8.59
C LEU A 334 -21.92 -31.95 -9.69
N SER A 335 -20.60 -31.92 -9.93
CA SER A 335 -19.91 -32.79 -10.88
C SER A 335 -18.96 -33.79 -10.18
N PRO A 336 -19.47 -34.74 -9.36
CA PRO A 336 -18.63 -35.69 -8.62
C PRO A 336 -17.98 -36.77 -9.51
N GLY A 337 -17.90 -36.58 -10.83
CA GLY A 337 -17.86 -37.65 -11.82
C GLY A 337 -16.62 -37.80 -12.71
N VAL A 338 -15.50 -37.13 -12.43
CA VAL A 338 -14.24 -37.46 -13.13
C VAL A 338 -13.16 -37.74 -12.09
N PRO A 339 -12.90 -39.01 -11.74
CA PRO A 339 -11.72 -39.35 -10.97
C PRO A 339 -10.50 -38.84 -11.74
N ALA A 340 -9.64 -38.09 -11.05
CA ALA A 340 -8.33 -37.70 -11.54
C ALA A 340 -7.67 -38.98 -12.09
N SER A 341 -7.59 -39.07 -13.41
CA SER A 341 -6.91 -40.18 -14.05
C SER A 341 -5.49 -40.17 -13.51
N SER A 342 -5.15 -41.29 -12.89
CA SER A 342 -3.83 -41.69 -12.47
C SER A 342 -2.82 -41.41 -13.58
N THR A 343 -2.21 -40.23 -13.56
CA THR A 343 -0.94 -39.98 -14.22
C THR A 343 0.16 -40.13 -13.19
N ARG A 344 0.58 -41.37 -13.01
CA ARG A 344 1.98 -41.74 -12.79
C ARG A 344 2.24 -43.12 -13.38
N PRO A 345 3.50 -43.41 -13.76
CA PRO A 345 4.68 -42.56 -13.69
C PRO A 345 4.94 -41.73 -14.95
#